data_AF-A0A0G1TGV7-F1
#
_entry.id   AF-A0A0G1TGV7-F1
#
_cell.length_a   1.000
_cell.length_b   1.000
_cell.length_c   1.000
_cell.angle_alpha   90.00
_cell.angle_beta   90.00
_cell.angle_gamma   90.00
#
_symmetry.space_group_name_H-M   'P 1'
#
loop_
_entity.id
_entity.type
_entity.pdbx_description
1 polymer ?
#
loop_
_entity_poly.entity_id
_entity_poly.type
_entity_poly.pdbx_seq_one_letter_code
_entity_poly.pdbx_strand_id
1 'polypeptide(L)'
;MQGGDILEIEKYVRNIFVESPQVTDQKRKKILKNFWENHTKEVIDLSLELAKKYGADREVVHLGALFHDFSLAYDREPHDEVSSHLAYEYLIVNWFNQTVAEKVRDIILKHRCKKFIPETLEEKIVSTADAIAHFIPAFYKGAAEVAREDYAEMIRENIEKLEDEYERKVFFEDEKKILKKYMKEFKENYYYKTK
;
A
#
# COMPACT_ATOMS: atom_id res chain seq x y z
N MET A 1 -4.95 29.62 3.52
CA MET A 1 -3.65 28.91 3.55
C MET A 1 -3.70 27.95 2.38
N GLN A 2 -2.86 28.16 1.37
CA GLN A 2 -2.76 27.23 0.23
C GLN A 2 -2.20 25.92 0.79
N GLY A 3 -3.03 24.88 0.88
CA GLY A 3 -2.53 23.52 1.05
C GLY A 3 -1.55 23.26 -0.09
N GLY A 4 -0.40 22.65 0.21
CA GLY A 4 0.59 22.41 -0.83
C GLY A 4 -0.01 21.52 -1.93
N ASP A 5 0.52 21.64 -3.13
CA ASP A 5 -0.01 20.91 -4.27
C ASP A 5 0.30 19.42 -4.12
N ILE A 6 -0.75 18.62 -3.91
CA ILE A 6 -0.63 17.16 -3.75
C ILE A 6 0.07 16.50 -4.94
N LEU A 7 -0.06 17.09 -6.14
CA LEU A 7 0.62 16.60 -7.34
C LEU A 7 2.13 16.82 -7.27
N GLU A 8 2.57 17.92 -6.65
CA GLU A 8 4.01 18.18 -6.45
C GLU A 8 4.59 17.24 -5.39
N ILE A 9 3.84 16.94 -4.33
CA ILE A 9 4.23 15.93 -3.35
C ILE A 9 4.33 14.55 -3.99
N GLU A 10 3.33 14.15 -4.76
CA GLU A 10 3.33 12.86 -5.45
C GLU A 10 4.52 12.74 -6.39
N LYS A 11 4.83 13.79 -7.18
CA LYS A 11 6.03 13.85 -8.01
C LYS A 11 7.31 13.70 -7.19
N TYR A 12 7.40 14.37 -6.04
CA TYR A 12 8.54 14.27 -5.14
C TYR A 12 8.73 12.83 -4.64
N VAL A 13 7.69 12.22 -4.06
CA VAL A 13 7.75 10.85 -3.53
C VAL A 13 8.06 9.86 -4.66
N ARG A 14 7.39 10.00 -5.81
CA ARG A 14 7.68 9.20 -7.01
C ARG A 14 9.15 9.29 -7.40
N ASN A 15 9.74 10.48 -7.41
CA ASN A 15 11.15 10.66 -7.77
C ASN A 15 12.10 9.91 -6.81
N ILE A 16 11.79 9.91 -5.51
CA ILE A 16 12.55 9.18 -4.48
C ILE A 16 12.53 7.66 -4.72
N PHE A 17 11.43 7.09 -5.21
CA PHE A 17 11.36 5.67 -5.55
C PHE A 17 11.83 5.31 -6.96
N VAL A 18 11.52 6.13 -7.97
CA VAL A 18 11.74 5.78 -9.38
C VAL A 18 13.13 6.15 -9.86
N GLU A 19 13.58 7.37 -9.57
CA GLU A 19 14.93 7.82 -9.94
C GLU A 19 15.96 7.51 -8.85
N SER A 20 15.48 7.44 -7.60
CA SER A 20 16.24 7.12 -6.39
C SER A 20 17.59 7.83 -6.34
N PRO A 21 17.61 9.19 -6.36
CA PRO A 21 18.86 9.96 -6.32
C PRO A 21 19.69 9.69 -5.06
N GLN A 22 19.05 9.25 -3.98
CA GLN A 22 19.67 8.86 -2.71
C GLN A 22 20.38 7.50 -2.73
N VAL A 23 20.21 6.70 -3.80
CA VAL A 23 20.77 5.35 -3.93
C VAL A 23 21.80 5.32 -5.05
N THR A 24 22.94 4.68 -4.83
CA THR A 24 23.97 4.48 -5.88
C THR A 24 23.91 3.08 -6.51
N ASP A 25 23.49 2.07 -5.74
CA ASP A 25 23.36 0.69 -6.21
C ASP A 25 22.24 0.52 -7.25
N GLN A 26 22.59 0.08 -8.46
CA GLN A 26 21.65 -0.05 -9.58
C GLN A 26 20.60 -1.13 -9.37
N LYS A 27 20.95 -2.21 -8.66
CA LYS A 27 20.00 -3.28 -8.34
C LYS A 27 18.92 -2.74 -7.40
N ARG A 28 19.31 -1.99 -6.37
CA ARG A 28 18.39 -1.34 -5.44
C ARG A 28 17.51 -0.30 -6.13
N LYS A 29 18.05 0.51 -7.04
CA LYS A 29 17.23 1.42 -7.87
C LYS A 29 16.14 0.69 -8.62
N LYS A 30 16.48 -0.43 -9.27
CA LYS A 30 15.48 -1.26 -9.97
C LYS A 30 14.41 -1.80 -9.03
N ILE A 31 14.79 -2.23 -7.81
CA ILE A 31 13.85 -2.70 -6.80
C ILE A 31 12.89 -1.59 -6.37
N LEU A 32 13.40 -0.38 -6.07
CA LEU A 32 12.57 0.75 -5.63
C LEU A 32 11.62 1.22 -6.73
N LYS A 33 12.09 1.29 -7.98
CA LYS A 33 11.25 1.58 -9.13
C LYS A 33 10.14 0.55 -9.29
N ASN A 34 10.48 -0.74 -9.24
CA ASN A 34 9.50 -1.81 -9.33
C ASN A 34 8.49 -1.76 -8.18
N PHE A 35 8.92 -1.40 -6.97
CA PHE A 35 8.05 -1.25 -5.81
C PHE A 35 7.02 -0.13 -6.02
N TRP A 36 7.45 1.03 -6.52
CA TRP A 36 6.52 2.10 -6.89
C TRP A 36 5.50 1.65 -7.95
N GLU A 37 5.98 1.02 -9.03
CA GLU A 37 5.16 0.63 -10.18
C GLU A 37 4.17 -0.50 -9.86
N ASN A 38 4.49 -1.37 -8.92
CA ASN A 38 3.72 -2.59 -8.65
C ASN A 38 3.02 -2.62 -7.30
N HIS A 39 3.38 -1.72 -6.38
CA HIS A 39 2.77 -1.65 -5.05
C HIS A 39 2.24 -0.25 -4.74
N THR A 40 3.12 0.74 -4.53
CA THR A 40 2.71 2.06 -4.01
C THR A 40 1.63 2.72 -4.88
N LYS A 41 1.78 2.67 -6.21
CA LYS A 41 0.78 3.23 -7.13
C LYS A 41 -0.58 2.52 -7.01
N GLU A 42 -0.57 1.20 -6.90
CA GLU A 42 -1.80 0.41 -6.74
C GLU A 42 -2.51 0.76 -5.43
N VAL A 43 -1.75 0.88 -4.33
CA VAL A 43 -2.29 1.28 -3.03
C VAL A 43 -2.94 2.66 -3.11
N ILE A 44 -2.32 3.62 -3.80
CA ILE A 44 -2.89 4.96 -4.02
C ILE A 44 -4.21 4.86 -4.80
N ASP A 45 -4.21 4.18 -5.95
CA ASP A 45 -5.38 4.08 -6.82
C ASP A 45 -6.56 3.42 -6.08
N LEU A 46 -6.32 2.28 -5.42
CA LEU A 46 -7.32 1.58 -4.60
C LEU A 46 -7.80 2.42 -3.42
N SER A 47 -6.89 3.11 -2.71
CA SER A 47 -7.25 3.97 -1.57
C SER A 47 -8.19 5.10 -2.01
N LEU A 48 -7.94 5.70 -3.18
CA LEU A 48 -8.76 6.76 -3.73
C LEU A 48 -10.15 6.27 -4.19
N GLU A 49 -10.24 5.06 -4.71
CA GLU A 49 -11.51 4.41 -5.04
C GLU A 49 -12.32 4.11 -3.78
N LEU A 50 -11.69 3.53 -2.76
CA LEU A 50 -12.32 3.24 -1.47
C LEU A 50 -12.74 4.52 -0.74
N ALA A 51 -11.93 5.58 -0.77
CA ALA A 51 -12.29 6.88 -0.21
C ALA A 51 -13.54 7.46 -0.88
N LYS A 52 -13.65 7.35 -2.21
CA LYS A 52 -14.85 7.74 -2.93
C LYS A 52 -16.05 6.89 -2.55
N LYS A 53 -15.86 5.57 -2.43
CA LYS A 53 -16.93 4.61 -2.10
C LYS A 53 -17.48 4.82 -0.69
N TYR A 54 -16.61 5.04 0.28
CA TYR A 54 -16.96 5.11 1.71
C TYR A 54 -17.09 6.56 2.25
N GLY A 55 -16.84 7.58 1.41
CA GLY A 55 -17.05 8.98 1.77
C GLY A 55 -15.98 9.55 2.71
N ALA A 56 -14.73 9.11 2.55
CA ALA A 56 -13.62 9.57 3.37
C ALA A 56 -12.93 10.83 2.82
N ASP A 57 -12.11 11.47 3.65
CA ASP A 57 -11.29 12.59 3.22
C ASP A 57 -10.23 12.14 2.19
N ARG A 58 -10.47 12.49 0.93
CA ARG A 58 -9.62 12.07 -0.19
C ARG A 58 -8.20 12.60 -0.10
N GLU A 59 -7.99 13.80 0.45
CA GLU A 59 -6.66 14.40 0.59
C GLU A 59 -5.82 13.62 1.61
N VAL A 60 -6.41 13.39 2.79
CA VAL A 60 -5.77 12.64 3.88
C VAL A 60 -5.48 11.20 3.46
N VAL A 61 -6.42 10.53 2.79
CA VAL A 61 -6.23 9.16 2.29
C VAL A 61 -5.11 9.11 1.24
N HIS A 62 -5.09 10.05 0.30
CA HIS A 62 -4.07 10.06 -0.74
C HIS A 62 -2.67 10.23 -0.14
N LEU A 63 -2.48 11.21 0.74
CA LEU A 63 -1.20 11.44 1.41
C LEU A 63 -0.79 10.24 2.28
N GLY A 64 -1.72 9.63 3.01
CA GLY A 64 -1.47 8.42 3.79
C GLY A 64 -1.00 7.25 2.92
N ALA A 65 -1.68 6.98 1.81
CA ALA A 65 -1.30 5.94 0.86
C ALA A 65 0.04 6.24 0.16
N LEU A 66 0.30 7.50 -0.19
CA LEU A 66 1.51 7.92 -0.85
C LEU A 66 2.77 7.68 0.01
N PHE A 67 2.66 7.94 1.32
CA PHE A 67 3.79 7.88 2.24
C PHE A 67 3.88 6.58 3.08
N HIS A 68 2.92 5.64 2.97
CA HIS A 68 2.82 4.50 3.92
C HIS A 68 4.13 3.71 4.11
N ASP A 69 4.88 3.52 3.03
CA ASP A 69 6.15 2.78 2.99
C ASP A 69 7.35 3.64 2.60
N PHE A 70 7.28 4.95 2.80
CA PHE A 70 8.29 5.91 2.32
C PHE A 70 9.71 5.61 2.83
N SER A 71 9.86 5.11 4.05
CA SER A 71 11.15 4.77 4.64
C SER A 71 11.87 3.63 3.93
N LEU A 72 11.16 2.79 3.16
CA LEU A 72 11.78 1.74 2.34
C LEU A 72 12.70 2.34 1.29
N ALA A 73 12.40 3.53 0.77
CA ALA A 73 13.29 4.23 -0.16
C ALA A 73 14.65 4.61 0.45
N TYR A 74 14.77 4.57 1.78
CA TYR A 74 15.97 4.84 2.55
C TYR A 74 16.50 3.62 3.31
N ASP A 75 15.92 2.43 3.08
CA ASP A 75 16.27 1.17 3.74
C ASP A 75 16.20 1.25 5.28
N ARG A 76 15.13 1.87 5.80
CA ARG A 76 14.93 2.06 7.24
C ARG A 76 13.71 1.32 7.77
N GLU A 77 13.91 0.65 8.90
CA GLU A 77 12.91 -0.11 9.66
C GLU A 77 12.84 0.40 11.12
N PRO A 78 11.71 0.21 11.85
CA PRO A 78 10.44 -0.33 11.36
C PRO A 78 9.72 0.67 10.44
N HIS A 79 9.35 0.24 9.24
CA HIS A 79 8.96 1.19 8.19
C HIS A 79 7.68 1.97 8.48
N ASP A 80 6.72 1.42 9.22
CA ASP A 80 5.52 2.14 9.67
C ASP A 80 5.87 3.33 10.56
N GLU A 81 6.70 3.12 11.58
CA GLU A 81 7.06 4.20 12.51
C GLU A 81 7.95 5.25 11.81
N VAL A 82 8.95 4.80 11.06
CA VAL A 82 9.88 5.71 10.37
C VAL A 82 9.18 6.48 9.25
N SER A 83 8.33 5.83 8.44
CA SER A 83 7.57 6.51 7.39
C SER A 83 6.58 7.51 7.96
N SER A 84 5.91 7.18 9.07
CA SER A 84 4.99 8.11 9.74
C SER A 84 5.70 9.39 10.16
N HIS A 85 6.90 9.26 10.73
CA HIS A 85 7.70 10.39 11.16
C HIS A 85 8.18 11.22 9.98
N LEU A 86 8.77 10.58 8.96
CA LEU A 86 9.26 11.27 7.77
C LEU A 86 8.14 12.03 7.02
N ALA A 87 6.95 11.42 6.92
CA ALA A 87 5.81 12.05 6.28
C ALA A 87 5.32 13.26 7.07
N TYR A 88 5.23 13.14 8.39
CA TYR A 88 4.86 14.26 9.26
C TYR A 88 5.82 15.44 9.11
N GLU A 89 7.13 15.19 9.22
CA GLU A 89 8.15 16.23 9.06
C GLU A 89 8.08 16.88 7.68
N TYR A 90 7.96 16.08 6.62
CA TYR A 90 7.86 16.59 5.26
C TYR A 90 6.65 17.51 5.09
N LEU A 91 5.47 17.11 5.57
CA LEU A 91 4.25 17.90 5.46
C LEU A 91 4.36 19.21 6.24
N ILE A 92 4.86 19.19 7.47
CA ILE A 92 5.04 20.39 8.29
C ILE A 92 6.02 21.38 7.66
N VAL A 93 7.18 20.90 7.18
CA VAL A 93 8.20 21.76 6.52
C VAL A 93 7.68 22.38 5.24
N ASN A 94 6.79 21.68 4.53
CA ASN A 94 6.12 22.19 3.33
C ASN A 94 4.81 22.93 3.62
N TRP A 95 4.63 23.41 4.86
CA TRP A 95 3.52 24.28 5.29
C TRP A 95 2.12 23.68 5.10
N PHE A 96 2.00 22.34 5.15
CA PHE A 96 0.69 21.70 5.22
C PHE A 96 0.02 21.96 6.57
N ASN A 97 -1.30 21.82 6.55
CA ASN A 97 -2.09 21.89 7.76
C ASN A 97 -1.65 20.81 8.76
N GLN A 98 -1.32 21.21 10.00
CA GLN A 98 -0.83 20.29 11.04
C GLN A 98 -1.83 19.15 11.33
N THR A 99 -3.13 19.45 11.38
CA THR A 99 -4.17 18.43 11.60
C THR A 99 -4.19 17.39 10.46
N VAL A 100 -3.97 17.81 9.22
CA VAL A 100 -3.80 16.88 8.08
C VAL A 100 -2.54 16.04 8.26
N ALA A 101 -1.40 16.66 8.61
CA ALA A 101 -0.15 15.95 8.84
C ALA A 101 -0.26 14.91 9.97
N GLU A 102 -0.95 15.22 11.07
CA GLU A 102 -1.21 14.29 12.18
C GLU A 102 -2.06 13.10 11.74
N LYS A 103 -3.15 13.34 10.98
CA LYS A 103 -3.97 12.26 10.42
C LYS A 103 -3.16 11.35 9.48
N VAL A 104 -2.35 11.94 8.60
CA VAL A 104 -1.48 11.19 7.67
C VAL A 104 -0.47 10.35 8.44
N ARG A 105 0.17 10.92 9.46
CA ARG A 105 1.08 10.19 10.34
C ARG A 105 0.40 8.97 10.95
N ASP A 106 -0.80 9.13 11.49
CA ASP A 106 -1.51 8.06 12.19
C ASP A 106 -1.98 6.95 11.22
N ILE A 107 -2.38 7.31 9.99
CA ILE A 107 -2.62 6.35 8.90
C ILE A 107 -1.40 5.48 8.65
N ILE A 108 -0.24 6.11 8.45
CA ILE A 108 1.01 5.39 8.15
C ILE A 108 1.45 4.54 9.34
N LEU A 109 1.31 5.02 10.56
CA LEU A 109 1.68 4.27 11.76
C LEU A 109 0.82 3.00 11.94
N LYS A 110 -0.46 3.05 11.55
CA LYS A 110 -1.44 1.99 11.79
C LYS A 110 -1.65 1.04 10.61
N HIS A 111 -1.22 1.38 9.39
CA HIS A 111 -1.61 0.65 8.17
C HIS A 111 -1.28 -0.86 8.21
N ARG A 112 -0.20 -1.25 8.90
CA ARG A 112 0.25 -2.66 9.01
C ARG A 112 -0.61 -3.52 9.93
N CYS A 113 -1.42 -2.91 10.80
CA CYS A 113 -2.23 -3.59 11.82
C CYS A 113 -1.43 -4.53 12.75
N LYS A 114 -0.15 -4.25 13.01
CA LYS A 114 0.70 -5.10 13.88
C LYS A 114 0.75 -4.59 15.31
N LYS A 115 1.34 -3.42 15.49
CA LYS A 115 1.51 -2.77 16.81
C LYS A 115 0.34 -1.84 17.13
N PHE A 116 -0.23 -1.23 16.09
CA PHE A 116 -1.34 -0.29 16.18
C PHE A 116 -2.44 -0.69 15.20
N ILE A 117 -3.70 -0.45 15.55
CA ILE A 117 -4.87 -0.86 14.77
C ILE A 117 -5.58 0.39 14.23
N PRO A 118 -5.99 0.40 12.94
CA PRO A 118 -6.85 1.42 12.36
C PRO A 118 -8.17 1.63 13.09
N GLU A 119 -8.45 2.89 13.44
CA GLU A 119 -9.63 3.35 14.15
C GLU A 119 -10.51 4.21 13.23
N THR A 120 -9.89 5.17 12.54
CA THR A 120 -10.59 6.12 11.66
C THR A 120 -10.95 5.48 10.31
N LEU A 121 -11.83 6.14 9.57
CA LEU A 121 -12.24 5.67 8.24
C LEU A 121 -11.06 5.67 7.27
N GLU A 122 -10.27 6.74 7.28
CA GLU A 122 -9.10 6.92 6.42
C GLU A 122 -7.99 5.90 6.72
N GLU A 123 -7.72 5.62 8.00
CA GLU A 123 -6.76 4.59 8.43
C GLU A 123 -7.18 3.20 7.92
N LYS A 124 -8.48 2.87 8.02
CA LYS A 124 -9.04 1.60 7.57
C LYS A 124 -8.99 1.45 6.05
N ILE A 125 -9.20 2.56 5.32
CA ILE A 125 -9.10 2.58 3.86
C ILE A 125 -7.70 2.24 3.40
N VAL A 126 -6.68 2.94 3.90
CA VAL A 126 -5.30 2.71 3.44
C VAL A 126 -4.81 1.32 3.85
N SER A 127 -5.14 0.85 5.05
CA SER A 127 -4.82 -0.53 5.46
C SER A 127 -5.49 -1.59 4.58
N THR A 128 -6.76 -1.37 4.22
CA THR A 128 -7.51 -2.25 3.31
C THR A 128 -6.90 -2.25 1.91
N ALA A 129 -6.61 -1.07 1.36
CA ALA A 129 -5.99 -0.93 0.04
C ALA A 129 -4.62 -1.60 -0.02
N ASP A 130 -3.79 -1.42 1.01
CA ASP A 130 -2.47 -2.03 1.12
C ASP A 130 -2.54 -3.57 1.12
N ALA A 131 -3.48 -4.15 1.88
CA ALA A 131 -3.73 -5.59 1.85
C ALA A 131 -4.24 -6.10 0.50
N ILE A 132 -5.14 -5.35 -0.15
CA ILE A 132 -5.68 -5.70 -1.46
C ILE A 132 -4.59 -5.61 -2.54
N ALA A 133 -3.68 -4.63 -2.47
CA ALA A 133 -2.57 -4.45 -3.41
C ALA A 133 -1.51 -5.57 -3.31
N HIS A 134 -1.33 -6.17 -2.14
CA HIS A 134 -0.54 -7.41 -2.02
C HIS A 134 -1.26 -8.62 -2.65
N PHE A 135 -2.58 -8.57 -2.79
CA PHE A 135 -3.40 -9.71 -3.19
C PHE A 135 -3.76 -9.68 -4.70
N ILE A 136 -4.34 -8.60 -5.21
CA ILE A 136 -4.92 -8.55 -6.56
C ILE A 136 -3.85 -8.45 -7.67
N PRO A 137 -2.90 -7.50 -7.65
CA PRO A 137 -1.83 -7.43 -8.64
C PRO A 137 -1.00 -8.69 -8.72
N ALA A 138 -0.71 -9.32 -7.58
CA ALA A 138 -0.11 -10.64 -7.58
C ALA A 138 -0.97 -11.55 -8.47
N PHE A 139 -2.25 -11.73 -8.16
CA PHE A 139 -3.12 -12.71 -8.83
C PHE A 139 -3.31 -12.43 -10.33
N TYR A 140 -3.40 -11.17 -10.73
CA TYR A 140 -3.67 -10.77 -12.12
C TYR A 140 -2.42 -10.53 -12.97
N LYS A 141 -1.37 -9.86 -12.44
CA LYS A 141 -0.11 -9.67 -13.18
C LYS A 141 0.64 -10.99 -13.30
N GLY A 142 0.60 -11.84 -12.27
CA GLY A 142 1.14 -13.20 -12.33
C GLY A 142 0.46 -14.09 -13.37
N ALA A 143 -0.86 -13.92 -13.58
CA ALA A 143 -1.60 -14.63 -14.64
C ALA A 143 -1.31 -14.09 -16.06
N ALA A 144 -0.84 -12.84 -16.19
CA ALA A 144 -0.56 -12.18 -17.46
C ALA A 144 0.91 -12.30 -17.91
N GLU A 145 1.88 -12.27 -16.98
CA GLU A 145 3.33 -12.24 -17.31
C GLU A 145 4.04 -13.59 -17.14
N VAL A 146 3.55 -14.51 -16.30
CA VAL A 146 4.30 -15.71 -15.92
C VAL A 146 3.56 -16.97 -16.37
N ALA A 147 4.28 -17.88 -17.00
CA ALA A 147 3.85 -19.24 -17.23
C ALA A 147 3.24 -19.79 -15.93
N ARG A 148 2.01 -20.30 -16.01
CA ARG A 148 1.05 -20.52 -14.91
C ARG A 148 1.54 -21.30 -13.66
N GLU A 149 2.75 -21.82 -13.63
CA GLU A 149 3.28 -22.70 -12.58
C GLU A 149 4.09 -21.94 -11.52
N ASP A 150 5.14 -21.20 -11.91
CA ASP A 150 6.04 -20.51 -10.95
C ASP A 150 5.29 -19.50 -10.06
N TYR A 151 4.35 -18.77 -10.65
CA TYR A 151 3.55 -17.78 -9.92
C TYR A 151 2.50 -18.44 -9.00
N ALA A 152 1.85 -19.51 -9.47
CA ALA A 152 0.92 -20.28 -8.65
C ALA A 152 1.65 -20.94 -7.47
N GLU A 153 2.90 -21.34 -7.66
CA GLU A 153 3.78 -21.86 -6.61
C GLU A 153 4.12 -20.78 -5.57
N MET A 154 4.53 -19.58 -5.99
CA MET A 154 4.79 -18.47 -5.07
C MET A 154 3.57 -18.14 -4.20
N ILE A 155 2.37 -18.10 -4.77
CA ILE A 155 1.14 -17.91 -3.98
C ILE A 155 0.84 -19.13 -3.11
N ARG A 156 1.02 -20.36 -3.61
CA ARG A 156 0.85 -21.58 -2.81
C ARG A 156 1.68 -21.54 -1.54
N GLU A 157 2.92 -21.08 -1.63
CA GLU A 157 3.84 -20.95 -0.50
C GLU A 157 3.44 -19.86 0.50
N ASN A 158 2.71 -18.83 0.05
CA ASN A 158 2.40 -17.64 0.85
C ASN A 158 0.91 -17.48 1.18
N ILE A 159 0.03 -18.40 0.75
CA ILE A 159 -1.42 -18.21 0.82
C ILE A 159 -1.95 -18.01 2.24
N GLU A 160 -1.41 -18.76 3.21
CA GLU A 160 -1.81 -18.65 4.62
C GLU A 160 -1.40 -17.30 5.21
N LYS A 161 -0.22 -16.81 4.82
CA LYS A 161 0.29 -15.49 5.24
C LYS A 161 -0.55 -14.37 4.64
N LEU A 162 -0.93 -14.49 3.37
CA LEU A 162 -1.81 -13.54 2.69
C LEU A 162 -3.22 -13.56 3.31
N GLU A 163 -3.71 -14.73 3.73
CA GLU A 163 -4.97 -14.88 4.46
C GLU A 163 -4.94 -14.18 5.83
N ASP A 164 -3.88 -14.37 6.62
CA ASP A 164 -3.69 -13.65 7.89
C ASP A 164 -3.65 -12.15 7.67
N GLU A 165 -2.88 -11.70 6.68
CA GLU A 165 -2.77 -10.28 6.36
C GLU A 165 -4.12 -9.68 5.97
N TYR A 166 -4.86 -10.39 5.12
CA TYR A 166 -6.19 -10.00 4.69
C TYR A 166 -7.19 -9.89 5.85
N GLU A 167 -7.32 -10.93 6.69
CA GLU A 167 -8.28 -10.93 7.79
C GLU A 167 -7.97 -9.83 8.82
N ARG A 168 -6.69 -9.46 8.95
CA ARG A 168 -6.24 -8.41 9.87
C ARG A 168 -6.38 -6.98 9.33
N LYS A 169 -6.27 -6.77 8.01
CA LYS A 169 -6.17 -5.43 7.40
C LYS A 169 -7.36 -5.00 6.57
N VAL A 170 -8.23 -5.90 6.15
CA VAL A 170 -9.44 -5.54 5.39
C VAL A 170 -10.59 -5.27 6.35
N PHE A 171 -11.00 -4.00 6.45
CA PHE A 171 -11.98 -3.55 7.45
C PHE A 171 -13.42 -3.46 6.92
N PHE A 172 -13.63 -3.60 5.61
CA PHE A 172 -14.93 -3.40 4.98
C PHE A 172 -15.54 -4.72 4.52
N GLU A 173 -16.76 -5.02 4.97
CA GLU A 173 -17.42 -6.30 4.69
C GLU A 173 -17.67 -6.55 3.20
N ASP A 174 -17.92 -5.50 2.41
CA ASP A 174 -18.06 -5.64 0.96
C ASP A 174 -16.74 -6.01 0.30
N GLU A 175 -15.64 -5.39 0.70
CA GLU A 175 -14.30 -5.73 0.19
C GLU A 175 -13.89 -7.13 0.63
N LYS A 176 -14.27 -7.53 1.86
CA LYS A 176 -14.05 -8.89 2.31
C LYS A 176 -14.76 -9.93 1.45
N LYS A 177 -16.02 -9.67 1.08
CA LYS A 177 -16.79 -10.58 0.21
C LYS A 177 -16.16 -10.69 -1.17
N ILE A 178 -15.73 -9.57 -1.74
CA ILE A 178 -15.07 -9.52 -3.05
C ILE A 178 -13.78 -10.34 -3.00
N LEU A 179 -12.92 -10.09 -2.01
CA LEU A 179 -11.66 -10.82 -1.91
C LEU A 179 -11.87 -12.32 -1.65
N LYS A 180 -12.76 -12.69 -0.73
CA LYS A 180 -13.11 -14.11 -0.48
C LYS A 180 -13.55 -14.83 -1.75
N LYS A 181 -14.29 -14.16 -2.64
CA LYS A 181 -14.66 -14.71 -3.94
C LYS A 181 -13.43 -14.95 -4.82
N TYR A 182 -12.56 -13.95 -4.98
CA TYR A 182 -11.31 -14.09 -5.76
C TYR A 182 -10.39 -15.18 -5.21
N MET A 183 -10.24 -15.25 -3.89
CA MET A 183 -9.46 -16.28 -3.20
C MET A 183 -9.97 -17.68 -3.50
N LYS A 184 -11.29 -17.86 -3.43
CA LYS A 184 -11.95 -19.13 -3.74
C LYS A 184 -11.69 -19.52 -5.20
N GLU A 185 -11.95 -18.62 -6.15
CA GLU A 185 -11.75 -18.86 -7.58
C GLU A 185 -10.30 -19.22 -7.91
N PHE A 186 -9.34 -18.55 -7.27
CA PHE A 186 -7.93 -18.90 -7.44
C PHE A 186 -7.60 -20.28 -6.88
N LYS A 187 -8.04 -20.59 -5.66
CA LYS A 187 -7.78 -21.89 -5.04
C LYS A 187 -8.34 -23.03 -5.88
N GLU A 188 -9.55 -22.88 -6.39
CA GLU A 188 -10.20 -23.87 -7.27
C GLU A 188 -9.46 -24.05 -8.61
N ASN A 189 -8.86 -22.99 -9.15
CA ASN A 189 -8.21 -23.04 -10.46
C ASN A 189 -6.72 -23.38 -10.44
N TYR A 190 -6.01 -23.07 -9.35
CA TYR A 190 -4.54 -23.09 -9.32
C TYR A 190 -3.93 -23.75 -8.09
N TYR A 191 -4.68 -23.88 -6.98
CA TYR A 191 -4.18 -24.48 -5.75
C TYR A 191 -4.59 -25.97 -5.64
N TYR A 192 -5.88 -26.26 -5.82
CA TYR A 192 -6.43 -27.60 -5.63
C TYR A 192 -6.31 -28.51 -6.86
N LYS A 193 -6.13 -27.96 -8.07
CA LYS A 193 -5.94 -28.78 -9.30
C LYS A 193 -4.57 -29.45 -9.41
N THR A 194 -3.61 -29.04 -8.57
CA THR A 194 -2.23 -29.52 -8.57
C THR A 194 -1.92 -30.47 -7.39
N LYS A 195 -2.94 -30.96 -6.67
CA LYS A 195 -2.80 -32.03 -5.67
C LYS A 195 -3.30 -33.36 -6.20
#